data_AF-A0A7S2IML1-F1
#
_entry.id   AF-A0A7S2IML1-F1
#
_cell.length_a   1.000
_cell.length_b   1.000
_cell.length_c   1.000
_cell.angle_alpha   90.00
_cell.angle_beta   90.00
_cell.angle_gamma   90.00
#
_symmetry.space_group_name_H-M   'P 1'
#
loop_
_entity.id
_entity.type
_entity.pdbx_description
1 polymer ?
#
loop_
_entity_poly.entity_id
_entity_poly.type
_entity_poly.pdbx_seq_one_letter_code
_entity_poly.pdbx_strand_id
1 'polypeptide(L)'
;QVAERRGELSTQLGGASGANSTRASLRCRRGSACVVPAGEQMVLDESLDVDTLSIKGTLTWDVSEDDLTLRAGYVVVEDGGHLKIGTKDAPMNKRATIYIKKGHEHNKLGTRFLGTLGSGKIDIH
;
A
#
# COMPACT_ATOMS: atom_id res chain seq x y z
N GLN A 1 32.40 -53.25 -8.96
CA GLN A 1 31.14 -52.48 -8.83
C GLN A 1 31.53 -51.00 -8.79
N VAL A 2 31.30 -50.26 -9.90
CA VAL A 2 30.34 -49.12 -10.05
C VAL A 2 30.72 -47.90 -9.18
N ALA A 3 30.79 -46.62 -9.56
CA ALA A 3 30.84 -45.80 -10.79
C ALA A 3 31.26 -44.38 -10.28
N GLU A 4 32.24 -43.67 -10.85
CA GLU A 4 32.12 -42.61 -11.87
C GLU A 4 31.08 -41.46 -11.61
N ARG A 5 31.57 -40.22 -11.42
CA ARG A 5 31.27 -38.96 -12.18
C ARG A 5 31.17 -37.65 -11.36
N ARG A 6 31.67 -36.60 -12.01
CA ARG A 6 31.76 -35.17 -11.65
C ARG A 6 30.47 -34.40 -12.02
N GLY A 7 30.31 -33.19 -11.45
CA GLY A 7 29.31 -32.16 -11.81
C GLY A 7 28.12 -32.16 -10.84
N GLU A 8 27.56 -31.06 -10.35
CA GLU A 8 27.31 -29.76 -10.99
C GLU A 8 27.22 -28.60 -9.96
N LEU A 9 27.49 -27.38 -10.43
CA LEU A 9 27.04 -26.12 -9.80
C LEU A 9 25.51 -26.07 -9.79
N SER A 10 24.89 -25.49 -8.75
CA SER A 10 23.82 -24.51 -8.97
C SER A 10 23.49 -23.72 -7.71
N THR A 11 23.78 -22.43 -7.79
CA THR A 11 23.17 -21.28 -7.13
C THR A 11 21.74 -21.51 -6.60
N GLN A 12 21.54 -21.38 -5.29
CA GLN A 12 20.24 -20.98 -4.72
C GLN A 12 20.38 -19.49 -4.37
N LEU A 13 20.01 -18.62 -5.31
CA LEU A 13 18.68 -18.00 -5.44
C LEU A 13 18.33 -17.11 -4.25
N GLY A 14 18.66 -15.83 -4.44
CA GLY A 14 17.79 -14.70 -4.13
C GLY A 14 17.03 -14.76 -2.83
N GLY A 15 17.68 -14.31 -1.74
CA GLY A 15 16.94 -13.71 -0.65
C GLY A 15 16.13 -12.55 -1.21
N ALA A 16 14.82 -12.73 -1.34
CA ALA A 16 13.91 -11.60 -1.39
C ALA A 16 14.21 -10.82 -0.11
N SER A 17 14.82 -9.64 -0.28
CA SER A 17 14.89 -8.64 0.77
C SER A 17 13.47 -8.46 1.27
N GLY A 18 13.17 -9.07 2.42
CA GLY A 18 11.89 -8.95 3.09
C GLY A 18 11.77 -7.50 3.47
N ALA A 19 11.19 -6.70 2.57
CA ALA A 19 10.80 -5.35 2.88
C ALA A 19 9.82 -5.49 4.04
N ASN A 20 10.29 -5.13 5.23
CA ASN A 20 9.55 -5.29 6.46
C ASN A 20 8.32 -4.38 6.35
N SER A 21 7.17 -4.96 5.98
CA SER A 21 5.94 -4.21 5.78
C SER A 21 5.33 -3.90 7.14
N THR A 22 5.03 -2.62 7.39
CA THR A 22 4.36 -2.25 8.63
C THR A 22 2.85 -2.23 8.43
N ARG A 23 2.08 -2.73 9.39
CA ARG A 23 0.61 -2.63 9.35
C ARG A 23 0.15 -1.19 9.46
N ALA A 24 -0.85 -0.81 8.68
CA ALA A 24 -1.38 0.55 8.66
C ALA A 24 -1.98 0.96 10.01
N SER A 25 -2.71 0.05 10.67
CA SER A 25 -3.35 0.30 11.97
C SER A 25 -2.34 0.56 13.11
N LEU A 26 -1.09 0.09 12.97
CA LEU A 26 -0.05 0.33 13.97
C LEU A 26 0.62 1.72 13.82
N ARG A 27 0.58 2.33 12.62
CA ARG A 27 1.21 3.65 12.38
C ARG A 27 0.20 4.78 12.33
N CYS A 28 -0.98 4.54 11.79
CA CYS A 28 -2.01 5.55 11.63
C CYS A 28 -2.98 5.52 12.80
N ARG A 29 -2.98 6.57 13.62
CA ARG A 29 -3.99 6.72 14.69
C ARG A 29 -5.32 7.18 14.10
N ARG A 30 -6.42 6.69 14.68
CA ARG A 30 -7.76 7.11 14.29
C ARG A 30 -7.96 8.61 14.50
N GLY A 31 -8.54 9.28 13.51
CA GLY A 31 -8.87 10.71 13.58
C GLY A 31 -7.65 11.63 13.63
N SER A 32 -6.50 11.19 13.11
CA SER A 32 -5.33 12.05 12.90
C SER A 32 -4.92 12.05 11.44
N ALA A 33 -4.12 13.03 11.03
CA ALA A 33 -3.40 12.92 9.76
C ALA A 33 -2.47 11.69 9.79
N CYS A 34 -2.42 10.96 8.69
CA CYS A 34 -1.47 9.86 8.53
C CYS A 34 -0.62 10.05 7.27
N VAL A 35 0.66 9.68 7.37
CA VAL A 35 1.61 9.71 6.28
C VAL A 35 2.22 8.32 6.13
N VAL A 36 2.22 7.79 4.91
CA VAL A 36 3.06 6.64 4.54
C VAL A 36 4.40 7.20 4.07
N PRO A 37 5.49 7.07 4.85
CA PRO A 37 6.76 7.73 4.54
C PRO A 37 7.41 7.19 3.27
N ALA A 38 8.20 8.02 2.59
CA ALA A 38 8.95 7.62 1.41
C ALA A 38 9.90 6.44 1.73
N GLY A 39 9.95 5.46 0.83
CA GLY A 39 10.75 4.24 1.01
C GLY A 39 10.15 3.20 1.97
N GLU A 40 9.08 3.53 2.71
CA GLU A 40 8.37 2.57 3.54
C GLU A 40 7.25 1.84 2.78
N GLN A 41 6.98 0.61 3.21
CA GLN A 41 5.85 -0.18 2.73
C GLN A 41 4.88 -0.43 3.89
N MET A 42 3.62 -0.11 3.67
CA MET A 42 2.54 -0.33 4.60
C MET A 42 1.46 -1.23 3.98
N VAL A 43 0.88 -2.09 4.81
CA VAL A 43 -0.24 -2.95 4.41
C VAL A 43 -1.50 -2.50 5.14
N LEU A 44 -2.60 -2.34 4.39
CA LEU A 44 -3.93 -2.14 4.94
C LEU A 44 -4.58 -3.52 5.09
N ASP A 45 -4.43 -4.10 6.29
CA ASP A 45 -4.99 -5.39 6.71
C ASP A 45 -6.22 -5.23 7.63
N GLU A 46 -6.48 -4.00 8.08
CA GLU A 46 -7.65 -3.63 8.87
C GLU A 46 -8.21 -2.29 8.38
N SER A 47 -9.51 -2.05 8.62
CA SER A 47 -10.15 -0.79 8.24
C SER A 47 -9.48 0.40 8.94
N LEU A 48 -9.21 1.46 8.17
CA LEU A 48 -8.50 2.65 8.64
C LEU A 48 -9.40 3.88 8.59
N ASP A 49 -9.44 4.68 9.65
CA ASP A 49 -10.22 5.92 9.74
C ASP A 49 -9.35 7.09 10.23
N VAL A 50 -8.83 7.88 9.29
CA VAL A 50 -7.88 8.98 9.53
C VAL A 50 -8.48 10.30 9.06
N ASP A 51 -7.95 11.42 9.52
CA ASP A 51 -8.41 12.74 9.05
C ASP A 51 -7.97 12.99 7.61
N THR A 52 -6.72 12.69 7.31
CA THR A 52 -6.12 12.78 5.97
C THR A 52 -5.11 11.66 5.77
N LEU A 53 -4.88 11.26 4.52
CA LEU A 53 -3.86 10.28 4.17
C LEU A 53 -2.97 10.81 3.05
N SER A 54 -1.67 10.94 3.33
CA SER A 54 -0.64 11.25 2.33
C SER A 54 0.27 10.04 2.12
N ILE A 55 0.39 9.56 0.89
CA ILE A 55 1.15 8.36 0.55
C ILE A 55 2.39 8.76 -0.25
N LYS A 56 3.56 8.71 0.40
CA LYS A 56 4.89 8.96 -0.21
C LYS A 56 5.70 7.67 -0.40
N GLY A 57 5.40 6.66 0.41
CA GLY A 57 5.88 5.28 0.23
C GLY A 57 4.88 4.43 -0.53
N THR A 58 4.74 3.16 -0.15
CA THR A 58 3.76 2.25 -0.75
C THR A 58 2.71 1.85 0.27
N LEU A 59 1.43 2.01 -0.06
CA LEU A 59 0.31 1.41 0.68
C LEU A 59 -0.31 0.31 -0.17
N THR A 60 -0.30 -0.92 0.34
CA THR A 60 -0.88 -2.09 -0.32
C THR A 60 -2.08 -2.60 0.45
N TRP A 61 -3.18 -2.88 -0.25
CA TRP A 61 -4.34 -3.55 0.32
C TRP A 61 -4.04 -5.02 0.59
N ASP A 62 -4.41 -5.55 1.75
CA ASP A 62 -4.40 -6.99 1.97
C ASP A 62 -5.56 -7.62 1.18
N VAL A 63 -5.22 -8.38 0.13
CA VAL A 63 -6.20 -9.04 -0.74
C VAL A 63 -6.85 -10.26 -0.11
N SER A 64 -6.33 -10.72 1.03
CA SER A 64 -6.89 -11.83 1.79
C SER A 64 -8.02 -11.40 2.73
N GLU A 65 -8.21 -10.10 2.95
CA GLU A 65 -9.25 -9.55 3.84
C GLU A 65 -10.47 -9.06 3.05
N ASP A 66 -11.68 -9.21 3.61
CA ASP A 66 -12.91 -8.73 2.99
C ASP A 66 -13.44 -7.47 3.68
N ASP A 67 -14.20 -6.67 2.93
CA ASP A 67 -14.89 -5.47 3.42
C ASP A 67 -13.99 -4.42 4.09
N LEU A 68 -12.72 -4.39 3.70
CA LEU A 68 -11.77 -3.38 4.17
C LEU A 68 -12.19 -1.99 3.70
N THR A 69 -12.22 -1.05 4.64
CA THR A 69 -12.60 0.34 4.39
C THR A 69 -11.52 1.32 4.84
N LEU A 70 -11.07 2.17 3.91
CA LEU A 70 -10.26 3.35 4.19
C LEU A 70 -11.16 4.59 4.22
N ARG A 71 -11.23 5.29 5.35
CA ARG A 71 -11.97 6.54 5.54
C ARG A 71 -10.99 7.69 5.76
N ALA A 72 -11.05 8.71 4.92
CA ALA A 72 -10.20 9.90 5.03
C ALA A 72 -10.90 11.14 4.47
N GLY A 73 -10.56 12.35 4.92
CA GLY A 73 -11.05 13.60 4.33
C GLY A 73 -10.53 13.84 2.91
N TYR A 74 -9.29 13.39 2.66
CA TYR A 74 -8.73 13.18 1.34
C TYR A 74 -7.67 12.07 1.39
N VAL A 75 -7.37 11.50 0.23
CA VAL A 75 -6.23 10.62 0.02
C VAL A 75 -5.39 11.19 -1.13
N VAL A 76 -4.13 11.52 -0.85
CA VAL A 76 -3.17 11.98 -1.87
C VAL A 76 -2.01 11.02 -1.98
N VAL A 77 -1.68 10.62 -3.21
CA VAL A 77 -0.43 9.90 -3.50
C VAL A 77 0.54 10.87 -4.15
N GLU A 78 1.68 11.10 -3.53
CA GLU A 78 2.62 12.13 -3.93
C GLU A 78 4.07 11.71 -3.74
N ASP A 79 5.02 12.51 -4.23
CA ASP A 79 6.46 12.30 -4.02
C ASP A 79 6.95 10.88 -4.43
N GLY A 80 6.37 10.31 -5.49
CA GLY A 80 6.70 8.96 -5.97
C GLY A 80 6.01 7.83 -5.21
N GLY A 81 5.05 8.14 -4.34
CA GLY A 81 4.28 7.15 -3.61
C GLY A 81 3.39 6.28 -4.51
N HIS A 82 2.89 5.19 -3.93
CA HIS A 82 2.11 4.18 -4.64
C HIS A 82 0.99 3.63 -3.76
N LEU A 83 -0.25 3.79 -4.20
CA LEU A 83 -1.40 3.07 -3.65
C LEU A 83 -1.72 1.86 -4.55
N LYS A 84 -1.78 0.67 -3.96
CA LYS A 84 -2.04 -0.59 -4.65
C LYS A 84 -3.26 -1.29 -4.05
N ILE A 85 -4.34 -1.36 -4.81
CA ILE A 85 -5.53 -2.16 -4.48
C ILE A 85 -5.46 -3.42 -5.34
N GLY A 86 -4.87 -4.48 -4.78
CA GLY A 86 -4.50 -5.66 -5.54
C GLY A 86 -3.29 -5.46 -6.45
N THR A 87 -2.91 -6.53 -7.14
CA THR A 87 -1.90 -6.53 -8.22
C THR A 87 -2.41 -7.38 -9.38
N LYS A 88 -1.79 -7.28 -10.56
CA LYS A 88 -2.17 -8.10 -11.71
C LYS A 88 -2.20 -9.60 -11.42
N ASP A 89 -1.26 -10.10 -10.61
CA ASP A 89 -1.15 -11.53 -10.27
C ASP A 89 -2.01 -11.91 -9.06
N ALA A 90 -2.42 -10.93 -8.25
CA ALA A 90 -3.27 -11.10 -7.08
C ALA A 90 -4.26 -9.92 -6.96
N PRO A 91 -5.34 -9.90 -7.77
CA PRO A 91 -6.30 -8.80 -7.78
C PRO A 91 -7.16 -8.78 -6.51
N MET A 92 -7.73 -7.61 -6.18
CA MET A 92 -8.64 -7.44 -5.05
C MET A 92 -10.05 -7.93 -5.43
N ASN A 93 -10.25 -9.24 -5.40
CA ASN A 93 -11.55 -9.87 -5.71
C ASN A 93 -12.60 -9.71 -4.60
N LYS A 94 -12.19 -9.19 -3.44
CA LYS A 94 -13.03 -8.92 -2.27
C LYS A 94 -13.45 -7.46 -2.24
N ARG A 95 -14.39 -7.11 -1.35
CA ARG A 95 -14.87 -5.72 -1.29
C ARG A 95 -13.78 -4.83 -0.69
N ALA A 96 -13.42 -3.78 -1.43
CA ALA A 96 -12.55 -2.71 -0.96
C ALA A 96 -13.27 -1.36 -1.09
N THR A 97 -13.29 -0.57 -0.02
CA THR A 97 -13.98 0.73 -0.01
C THR A 97 -13.00 1.85 0.35
N ILE A 98 -12.93 2.88 -0.49
CA ILE A 98 -12.35 4.18 -0.11
C ILE A 98 -13.50 5.17 0.08
N TYR A 99 -13.68 5.64 1.31
CA TYR A 99 -14.71 6.59 1.68
C TYR A 99 -14.10 7.97 1.98
N ILE A 100 -14.43 8.95 1.15
CA ILE A 100 -13.92 10.32 1.31
C ILE A 100 -14.88 11.19 2.14
N LYS A 101 -14.48 11.42 3.41
CA LYS A 101 -15.17 12.25 4.41
C LYS A 101 -15.17 13.74 4.00
N LYS A 102 -16.07 14.52 4.61
CA LYS A 102 -16.02 16.00 4.53
C LYS A 102 -15.05 16.54 5.59
N GLY A 103 -14.55 17.76 5.40
CA GLY A 103 -13.94 18.54 6.50
C GLY A 103 -12.43 18.79 6.41
N HIS A 104 -11.74 18.31 5.38
CA HIS A 104 -10.31 18.56 5.20
C HIS A 104 -10.01 19.08 3.79
N GLU A 105 -9.11 20.06 3.70
CA GLU A 105 -8.69 20.73 2.47
C GLU A 105 -7.19 20.53 2.24
N HIS A 106 -6.84 20.14 1.02
CA HIS A 106 -5.48 20.08 0.54
C HIS A 106 -5.16 21.38 -0.20
N ASN A 107 -4.02 21.99 0.11
CA ASN A 107 -3.60 23.31 -0.39
C ASN A 107 -3.59 23.47 -1.92
N LYS A 108 -3.48 22.37 -2.68
CA LYS A 108 -3.44 22.36 -4.15
C LYS A 108 -4.63 21.68 -4.81
N LEU A 109 -5.24 20.71 -4.14
CA LEU A 109 -6.23 19.80 -4.74
C LEU A 109 -7.64 20.05 -4.20
N GLY A 110 -7.79 20.99 -3.26
CA GLY A 110 -9.08 21.32 -2.67
C GLY A 110 -9.55 20.24 -1.69
N THR A 111 -10.86 20.00 -1.66
CA THR A 111 -11.49 19.11 -0.69
C THR A 111 -11.99 17.82 -1.35
N ARG A 112 -12.08 16.74 -0.56
CA ARG A 112 -12.78 15.49 -0.91
C ARG A 112 -12.31 14.83 -2.21
N PHE A 113 -11.05 14.40 -2.23
CA PHE A 113 -10.50 13.68 -3.38
C PHE A 113 -9.76 12.41 -2.96
N LEU A 114 -9.68 11.49 -3.91
CA LEU A 114 -8.64 10.48 -4.05
C LEU A 114 -7.87 10.84 -5.32
N GLY A 115 -6.57 11.06 -5.24
CA GLY A 115 -5.82 11.49 -6.41
C GLY A 115 -4.32 11.47 -6.22
N THR A 116 -3.61 11.79 -7.30
CA THR A 116 -2.16 11.87 -7.30
C THR A 116 -1.70 13.31 -7.44
N LEU A 117 -0.52 13.62 -6.90
CA LEU A 117 0.19 14.86 -7.13
C LEU A 117 1.64 14.55 -7.54
N GLY A 118 2.09 15.12 -8.66
CA GLY A 118 3.43 14.83 -9.18
C GLY A 118 3.53 13.40 -9.73
N SER A 119 4.50 12.63 -9.23
CA SER A 119 4.83 11.28 -9.72
C SER A 119 4.10 10.14 -8.98
N GLY A 120 3.09 10.44 -8.17
CA GLY A 120 2.30 9.44 -7.45
C GLY A 120 1.52 8.50 -8.37
N LYS A 121 1.27 7.27 -7.90
CA LYS A 121 0.58 6.22 -8.67
C LYS A 121 -0.54 5.56 -7.88
N ILE A 122 -1.64 5.26 -8.56
CA ILE A 122 -2.75 4.48 -8.01
C ILE A 122 -3.00 3.33 -8.99
N ASP A 123 -2.80 2.10 -8.53
CA ASP A 123 -3.11 0.88 -9.29
C ASP A 123 -4.25 0.13 -8.61
N ILE A 124 -5.23 -0.26 -9.42
CA ILE A 124 -6.40 -1.06 -9.00
C ILE A 124 -6.48 -2.24 -9.95
N HIS A 125 -6.45 -3.45 -9.39
CA HIS A 125 -6.49 -4.72 -10.12
C HIS A 125 -7.56 -5.64 -9.58
#